data_AF-A0A7Y2L563-F1
#
_entry.id   AF-A0A7Y2L563-F1
#
_cell.length_a   1.000
_cell.length_b   1.000
_cell.length_c   1.000
_cell.angle_alpha   90.00
_cell.angle_beta   90.00
_cell.angle_gamma   90.00
#
_symmetry.space_group_name_H-M   'P 1'
#
loop_
_entity.id
_entity.type
_entity.pdbx_description
1 polymer ?
#
loop_
_entity_poly.entity_id
_entity_poly.type
_entity_poly.pdbx_seq_one_letter_code
_entity_poly.pdbx_strand_id
1 'polypeptide(L)'
;GVLAPLNSRGDRQGCHLSEGRVTTPDGFCDAYRAYVEGGWPALACAEALGGQGLPQVLDAALQEMLYASNHAWAMYTGIAHGAYLCLKTHGAPWLQERYLRAIISGESLPTMCLTEPQAGSDVGLLRCRAEPRGDGSYRLDGNKLFISGGEHDLTSNILHL
;
A
#
# COMPACT_ATOMS: atom_id res chain seq x y z
N GLY A 1 5.04 23.02 -3.31
CA GLY A 1 4.83 21.69 -2.71
C GLY A 1 5.27 20.62 -3.69
N VAL A 2 5.68 19.44 -3.21
CA VAL A 2 6.23 18.35 -4.05
C VAL A 2 5.14 17.68 -4.92
N LEU A 3 3.96 17.40 -4.35
CA LEU A 3 2.93 16.58 -5.00
C LEU A 3 2.06 17.30 -6.03
N ALA A 4 1.58 18.50 -5.70
CA ALA A 4 0.63 19.23 -6.54
C ALA A 4 1.12 19.47 -7.99
N PRO A 5 2.40 19.80 -8.23
CA PRO A 5 2.93 19.92 -9.60
C PRO A 5 2.91 18.61 -10.40
N LEU A 6 2.91 17.45 -9.74
CA LEU A 6 2.92 16.13 -10.39
C LEU A 6 1.53 15.67 -10.83
N ASN A 7 0.44 16.28 -10.31
CA ASN A 7 -0.91 15.78 -10.51
C ASN A 7 -1.33 15.74 -11.99
N SER A 8 -1.22 16.87 -12.69
CA SER A 8 -1.60 16.97 -14.12
C SER A 8 -0.66 16.18 -15.05
N ARG A 9 0.61 16.03 -14.66
CA ARG A 9 1.57 15.20 -15.40
C ARG A 9 1.25 13.72 -15.23
N GLY A 10 0.94 13.29 -13.99
CA GLY A 10 0.56 11.93 -13.67
C GLY A 10 -0.64 11.46 -14.48
N ASP A 11 -1.68 12.29 -14.58
CA ASP A 11 -2.86 12.02 -15.41
C ASP A 11 -2.52 11.82 -16.90
N ARG A 12 -1.68 12.69 -17.47
CA ARG A 12 -1.31 12.63 -18.89
C ARG A 12 -0.39 11.46 -19.24
N GLN A 13 0.49 11.08 -18.32
CA GLN A 13 1.45 10.00 -18.56
C GLN A 13 0.84 8.62 -18.29
N GLY A 14 0.07 8.50 -17.19
CA GLY A 14 -0.38 7.21 -16.70
C GLY A 14 0.78 6.29 -16.28
N CYS A 15 0.44 5.08 -15.87
CA CYS A 15 1.43 4.03 -15.64
C CYS A 15 1.67 3.21 -16.92
N HIS A 16 2.87 2.65 -17.06
CA HIS A 16 3.22 1.75 -18.16
C HIS A 16 3.52 0.34 -17.64
N LEU A 17 2.94 -0.68 -18.26
CA LEU A 17 3.22 -2.09 -17.96
C LEU A 17 4.10 -2.68 -19.06
N SER A 18 5.27 -3.18 -18.69
CA SER A 18 6.17 -3.91 -19.58
C SER A 18 6.78 -5.10 -18.85
N GLU A 19 6.69 -6.29 -19.44
CA GLU A 19 7.28 -7.53 -18.91
C GLU A 19 6.92 -7.81 -17.43
N GLY A 20 5.66 -7.54 -17.06
CA GLY A 20 5.16 -7.76 -15.70
C GLY A 20 5.59 -6.70 -14.68
N ARG A 21 6.30 -5.65 -15.09
CA ARG A 21 6.69 -4.52 -14.23
C ARG A 21 5.91 -3.27 -14.61
N VAL A 22 5.50 -2.51 -13.60
CA VAL A 22 4.84 -1.21 -13.79
C VAL A 22 5.82 -0.08 -13.49
N THR A 23 5.92 0.86 -14.43
CA THR A 23 6.59 2.14 -14.23
C THR A 23 5.54 3.21 -13.93
N THR A 24 5.70 3.92 -12.80
CA THR A 24 4.81 5.01 -12.40
C THR A 24 5.18 6.32 -13.14
N PRO A 25 4.28 7.33 -13.14
CA PRO A 25 4.59 8.61 -13.77
C PRO A 25 5.86 9.27 -13.24
N ASP A 26 6.52 10.05 -14.09
CA ASP A 26 7.77 10.72 -13.76
C ASP A 26 7.63 11.59 -12.50
N GLY A 27 8.56 11.40 -11.56
CA GLY A 27 8.60 12.11 -10.28
C GLY A 27 7.80 11.45 -9.15
N PHE A 28 7.00 10.41 -9.42
CA PHE A 28 6.27 9.69 -8.37
C PHE A 28 7.23 8.97 -7.39
N CYS A 29 8.26 8.29 -7.90
CA CYS A 29 9.30 7.68 -7.06
C CYS A 29 10.03 8.71 -6.20
N ASP A 30 10.38 9.88 -6.76
CA ASP A 30 11.05 10.96 -6.03
C ASP A 30 10.17 11.53 -4.91
N ALA A 31 8.89 11.74 -5.22
CA ALA A 31 7.91 12.18 -4.24
C ALA A 31 7.70 11.14 -3.12
N TYR A 32 7.70 9.84 -3.46
CA TYR A 32 7.65 8.76 -2.47
C TYR A 32 8.87 8.74 -1.56
N ARG A 33 10.08 8.90 -2.11
CA ARG A 33 11.31 9.03 -1.31
C ARG A 33 11.23 10.22 -0.37
N ALA A 34 10.83 11.40 -0.85
CA ALA A 34 10.66 12.58 0.01
C ALA A 34 9.59 12.37 1.10
N TYR A 35 8.53 11.62 0.80
CA TYR A 35 7.50 11.25 1.77
C TYR A 35 8.07 10.34 2.88
N VAL A 36 8.85 9.33 2.51
CA VAL A 36 9.51 8.42 3.46
C VAL A 36 10.57 9.14 4.29
N GLU A 37 11.43 9.94 3.66
CA GLU A 37 12.47 10.74 4.34
C GLU A 37 11.89 11.74 5.35
N GLY A 38 10.69 12.25 5.08
CA GLY A 38 9.94 13.10 6.01
C GLY A 38 9.32 12.36 7.20
N GLY A 39 9.41 11.03 7.25
CA GLY A 39 8.87 10.19 8.33
C GLY A 39 7.34 10.04 8.29
N TRP A 40 6.69 10.49 7.21
CA TRP A 40 5.23 10.51 7.09
C TRP A 40 4.53 9.14 7.14
N PRO A 41 5.11 8.01 6.64
CA PRO A 41 4.47 6.69 6.80
C PRO A 41 4.33 6.24 8.27
N ALA A 42 5.15 6.79 9.16
CA ALA A 42 5.22 6.38 10.56
C ALA A 42 4.30 7.21 11.47
N LEU A 43 3.61 8.23 10.95
CA LEU A 43 3.00 9.32 11.71
C LEU A 43 2.08 8.83 12.86
N ALA A 44 1.05 8.06 12.53
CA ALA A 44 0.09 7.53 13.50
C ALA A 44 0.36 6.07 13.90
N CYS A 45 1.52 5.53 13.53
CA CYS A 45 1.95 4.20 13.93
C CYS A 45 2.44 4.21 15.39
N ALA A 46 2.30 3.08 16.09
CA ALA A 46 2.71 2.96 17.49
C ALA A 46 4.22 3.10 17.68
N GLU A 47 4.64 3.87 18.68
CA GLU A 47 6.05 4.11 19.03
C GLU A 47 6.82 2.82 19.30
N ALA A 48 6.19 1.85 19.99
CA ALA A 48 6.79 0.55 20.29
C ALA A 48 7.17 -0.26 19.03
N LEU A 49 6.63 0.12 17.86
CA LEU A 49 6.90 -0.51 16.57
C LEU A 49 7.74 0.40 15.63
N GLY A 50 8.22 1.55 16.13
CA GLY A 50 8.99 2.53 15.36
C GLY A 50 8.16 3.65 14.73
N GLY A 51 6.88 3.79 15.11
CA GLY A 51 6.04 4.91 14.71
C GLY A 51 6.27 6.18 15.52
N GLN A 52 5.61 7.27 15.16
CA GLN A 52 5.68 8.54 15.89
C GLN A 52 4.60 8.70 16.98
N GLY A 53 3.64 7.76 17.07
CA GLY A 53 2.64 7.76 18.14
C GLY A 53 1.58 8.86 18.05
N LEU A 54 1.51 9.60 16.95
CA LEU A 54 0.57 10.71 16.83
C LEU A 54 -0.88 10.23 16.68
N PRO A 55 -1.87 11.05 17.10
CA PRO A 55 -3.28 10.70 16.95
C PRO A 55 -3.69 10.49 15.48
N GLN A 56 -4.58 9.51 15.26
CA GLN A 56 -5.18 9.23 13.94
C GLN A 56 -5.81 10.46 13.26
N VAL A 57 -6.32 11.43 14.04
CA VAL A 57 -6.88 12.67 13.47
C VAL A 57 -5.82 13.53 12.77
N LEU A 58 -4.57 13.49 13.20
CA LEU A 58 -3.47 14.20 12.52
C LEU A 58 -3.07 13.50 11.23
N ASP A 59 -3.09 12.17 11.22
CA ASP A 59 -2.91 11.42 9.98
C ASP A 59 -4.05 11.68 8.98
N ALA A 60 -5.30 11.72 9.43
CA ALA A 60 -6.43 12.09 8.57
C ALA A 60 -6.24 13.48 7.93
N ALA A 61 -5.79 14.48 8.70
CA ALA A 61 -5.50 15.82 8.19
C ALA A 61 -4.35 15.82 7.17
N LEU A 62 -3.28 15.04 7.40
CA LEU A 62 -2.22 14.84 6.42
C LEU A 62 -2.77 14.21 5.14
N GLN A 63 -3.51 13.10 5.24
CA GLN A 63 -4.08 12.40 4.10
C GLN A 63 -4.97 13.34 3.28
N GLU A 64 -5.80 14.17 3.91
CA GLU A 64 -6.61 15.19 3.21
C GLU A 64 -5.74 16.09 2.33
N MET A 65 -4.63 16.61 2.87
CA MET A 65 -3.70 17.46 2.11
C MET A 65 -3.03 16.71 0.95
N LEU A 66 -2.68 15.44 1.14
CA LEU A 66 -2.08 14.59 0.10
C LEU A 66 -3.08 14.34 -1.03
N TYR A 67 -4.31 13.92 -0.70
CA TYR A 67 -5.39 13.67 -1.66
C TYR A 67 -5.81 14.92 -2.42
N ALA A 68 -5.86 16.07 -1.74
CA ALA A 68 -6.14 17.35 -2.39
C ALA A 68 -5.03 17.77 -3.36
N SER A 69 -3.78 17.38 -3.08
CA SER A 69 -2.63 17.72 -3.92
C SER A 69 -2.48 16.81 -5.14
N ASN A 70 -2.57 15.49 -4.93
CA ASN A 70 -2.43 14.49 -5.98
C ASN A 70 -3.10 13.18 -5.54
N HIS A 71 -4.36 12.99 -5.94
CA HIS A 71 -5.16 11.84 -5.51
C HIS A 71 -4.58 10.50 -5.96
N ALA A 72 -4.10 10.42 -7.21
CA ALA A 72 -3.54 9.19 -7.77
C ALA A 72 -2.26 8.76 -7.04
N TRP A 73 -1.41 9.72 -6.68
CA TRP A 73 -0.22 9.44 -5.86
C TRP A 73 -0.59 9.06 -4.43
N ALA A 74 -1.55 9.77 -3.81
CA ALA A 74 -1.95 9.53 -2.42
C ALA A 74 -2.58 8.14 -2.20
N MET A 75 -3.17 7.52 -3.23
CA MET A 75 -3.70 6.16 -3.13
C MET A 75 -2.62 5.11 -2.76
N TYR A 76 -1.38 5.27 -3.22
CA TYR A 76 -0.29 4.34 -2.87
C TYR A 76 -0.01 4.35 -1.37
N THR A 77 0.00 5.54 -0.74
CA THR A 77 0.27 5.68 0.70
C THR A 77 -0.97 5.45 1.55
N GLY A 78 -2.17 5.73 1.03
CA GLY A 78 -3.43 5.61 1.78
C GLY A 78 -3.75 4.18 2.22
N ILE A 79 -3.36 3.17 1.42
CA ILE A 79 -3.57 1.75 1.78
C ILE A 79 -2.62 1.32 2.92
N ALA A 80 -1.45 1.96 3.05
CA ALA A 80 -0.42 1.57 4.03
C ALA A 80 -0.93 1.56 5.46
N HIS A 81 -1.65 2.61 5.88
CA HIS A 81 -2.18 2.70 7.24
C HIS A 81 -3.30 1.70 7.52
N GLY A 82 -4.15 1.43 6.53
CA GLY A 82 -5.18 0.39 6.65
C GLY A 82 -4.58 -1.01 6.82
N ALA A 83 -3.57 -1.34 6.02
CA ALA A 83 -2.83 -2.60 6.13
C ALA A 83 -2.06 -2.72 7.45
N TYR A 84 -1.42 -1.63 7.91
CA TYR A 84 -0.79 -1.56 9.23
C TYR A 84 -1.78 -1.90 10.35
N LEU A 85 -2.96 -1.27 10.37
CA LEU A 85 -3.98 -1.53 11.38
C LEU A 85 -4.53 -2.96 11.31
N CYS A 86 -4.73 -3.49 10.11
CA CYS A 86 -5.17 -4.88 9.89
C CYS A 86 -4.16 -5.87 10.48
N LEU A 87 -2.89 -5.76 10.09
CA LEU A 87 -1.83 -6.67 10.55
C LEU A 87 -1.54 -6.52 12.04
N LYS A 88 -1.53 -5.29 12.57
CA LYS A 88 -1.32 -5.05 14.01
C LYS A 88 -2.44 -5.65 14.86
N THR A 89 -3.68 -5.59 14.39
CA THR A 89 -4.84 -6.06 15.15
C THR A 89 -5.04 -7.58 15.03
N HIS A 90 -4.84 -8.13 13.83
CA HIS A 90 -5.23 -9.51 13.50
C HIS A 90 -4.05 -10.43 13.15
N GLY A 91 -2.88 -9.88 12.85
CA GLY A 91 -1.71 -10.67 12.50
C GLY A 91 -1.16 -11.44 13.69
N ALA A 92 -0.74 -12.69 13.45
CA ALA A 92 0.05 -13.44 14.42
C ALA A 92 1.35 -12.67 14.77
N PRO A 93 1.93 -12.87 15.98
CA PRO A 93 3.10 -12.10 16.41
C PRO A 93 4.26 -12.10 15.39
N TRP A 94 4.52 -13.23 14.74
CA TRP A 94 5.56 -13.35 13.72
C TRP A 94 5.24 -12.56 12.43
N LEU A 95 3.96 -12.43 12.04
CA LEU A 95 3.55 -11.58 10.91
C LEU A 95 3.79 -10.11 11.24
N GLN A 96 3.44 -9.72 12.47
CA GLN A 96 3.62 -8.35 12.94
C GLN A 96 5.10 -7.97 12.93
N GLU A 97 5.95 -8.81 13.52
CA GLU A 97 7.41 -8.61 13.54
C GLU A 97 8.01 -8.55 12.14
N ARG A 98 7.56 -9.43 11.24
CA ARG A 98 8.11 -9.53 9.88
C ARG A 98 7.73 -8.38 8.96
N TYR A 99 6.50 -7.86 9.07
CA TYR A 99 5.93 -6.97 8.05
C TYR A 99 5.64 -5.55 8.52
N LEU A 100 5.30 -5.33 9.80
CA LEU A 100 4.94 -3.97 10.25
C LEU A 100 6.12 -3.01 10.14
N ARG A 101 7.35 -3.47 10.43
CA ARG A 101 8.55 -2.64 10.31
C ARG A 101 8.71 -2.04 8.91
N ALA A 102 8.51 -2.86 7.87
CA ALA A 102 8.68 -2.44 6.48
C ALA A 102 7.58 -1.47 6.01
N ILE A 103 6.36 -1.62 6.53
CA ILE A 103 5.25 -0.69 6.26
C ILE A 103 5.51 0.66 6.95
N ILE A 104 5.88 0.62 8.24
CA ILE A 104 6.14 1.82 9.05
C ILE A 104 7.31 2.64 8.49
N SER A 105 8.37 1.97 8.03
CA SER A 105 9.53 2.65 7.44
C SER A 105 9.27 3.15 6.01
N GLY A 106 8.20 2.71 5.35
CA GLY A 106 7.99 2.96 3.92
C GLY A 106 8.93 2.16 3.01
N GLU A 107 9.57 1.09 3.51
CA GLU A 107 10.37 0.19 2.66
C GLU A 107 9.48 -0.69 1.76
N SER A 108 8.24 -0.95 2.19
CA SER A 108 7.26 -1.71 1.41
C SER A 108 5.90 -1.05 1.49
N LEU A 109 5.26 -0.92 0.33
CA LEU A 109 3.86 -0.53 0.23
C LEU A 109 2.97 -1.77 0.21
N PRO A 110 1.87 -1.78 0.97
CA PRO A 110 0.89 -2.85 0.89
C PRO A 110 -0.23 -2.51 -0.10
N THR A 111 -0.89 -3.56 -0.58
CA THR A 111 -2.12 -3.48 -1.38
C THR A 111 -3.14 -4.50 -0.89
N MET A 112 -4.43 -4.31 -1.20
CA MET A 112 -5.50 -5.22 -0.84
C MET A 112 -6.07 -5.94 -2.07
N CYS A 113 -6.08 -7.26 -2.04
CA CYS A 113 -6.34 -8.13 -3.18
C CYS A 113 -7.68 -8.88 -3.05
N LEU A 114 -8.80 -8.17 -3.17
CA LEU A 114 -10.14 -8.77 -2.96
C LEU A 114 -10.81 -9.21 -4.27
N THR A 115 -11.16 -8.26 -5.12
CA THR A 115 -12.08 -8.40 -6.26
C THR A 115 -11.61 -9.43 -7.29
N GLU A 116 -12.56 -10.21 -7.81
CA GLU A 116 -12.39 -11.19 -8.92
C GLU A 116 -13.41 -10.89 -10.04
N PRO A 117 -13.21 -11.36 -11.28
CA PRO A 117 -14.08 -10.96 -12.40
C PRO A 117 -15.56 -11.27 -12.16
N GLN A 118 -15.85 -12.31 -11.38
CA GLN A 118 -17.19 -12.72 -10.98
C GLN A 118 -17.62 -12.24 -9.57
N ALA A 119 -16.76 -11.54 -8.83
CA ALA A 119 -16.98 -11.19 -7.43
C ALA A 119 -16.48 -9.76 -7.12
N GLY A 120 -17.41 -8.82 -6.96
CA GLY A 120 -17.18 -7.44 -6.51
C GLY A 120 -17.82 -7.20 -5.15
N SER A 121 -19.01 -6.60 -5.13
CA SER A 121 -19.77 -6.38 -3.89
C SER A 121 -20.10 -7.67 -3.14
N ASP A 122 -20.30 -8.78 -3.86
CA ASP A 122 -20.49 -10.11 -3.28
C ASP A 122 -19.16 -10.87 -3.19
N VAL A 123 -18.41 -10.63 -2.11
CA VAL A 123 -17.15 -11.31 -1.81
C VAL A 123 -17.34 -12.79 -1.40
N GLY A 124 -18.57 -13.26 -1.23
CA GLY A 124 -18.84 -14.69 -0.99
C GLY A 124 -18.56 -15.56 -2.22
N LEU A 125 -18.50 -14.95 -3.41
CA LEU A 125 -18.28 -15.63 -4.70
C LEU A 125 -16.80 -15.72 -5.11
N LEU A 126 -15.88 -15.36 -4.22
CA LEU A 126 -14.45 -15.50 -4.45
C LEU A 126 -14.09 -16.97 -4.69
N ARG A 127 -13.25 -17.20 -5.70
CA ARG A 127 -12.77 -18.53 -6.10
C ARG A 127 -11.30 -18.73 -5.83
N CYS A 128 -10.53 -17.67 -5.54
CA CYS A 128 -9.15 -17.78 -5.08
C CYS A 128 -9.06 -18.75 -3.90
N ARG A 129 -8.09 -19.67 -3.96
CA ARG A 129 -7.90 -20.73 -2.96
C ARG A 129 -6.59 -20.55 -2.24
N ALA A 130 -6.59 -20.86 -0.96
CA ALA A 130 -5.38 -20.99 -0.15
C ALA A 130 -5.20 -22.47 0.23
N GLU A 131 -4.24 -23.14 -0.41
CA GLU A 131 -3.95 -24.55 -0.18
C GLU A 131 -2.76 -24.69 0.79
N PRO A 132 -2.91 -25.39 1.94
CA PRO A 132 -1.83 -25.52 2.91
C PRO A 132 -0.65 -26.32 2.34
N ARG A 133 0.59 -25.87 2.59
CA ARG A 133 1.82 -26.58 2.15
C ARG A 133 2.45 -27.50 3.18
N GLY A 134 1.93 -27.52 4.42
CA GLY A 134 2.42 -28.37 5.51
C GLY A 134 3.51 -27.75 6.39
N ASP A 135 4.14 -26.65 5.96
CA ASP A 135 5.11 -25.85 6.72
C ASP A 135 4.48 -24.64 7.45
N GLY A 136 3.14 -24.57 7.47
CA GLY A 136 2.37 -23.44 7.99
C GLY A 136 2.10 -22.34 6.96
N SER A 137 2.69 -22.41 5.76
CA SER A 137 2.38 -21.52 4.64
C SER A 137 1.21 -22.04 3.79
N TYR A 138 0.69 -21.16 2.95
CA TYR A 138 -0.34 -21.48 1.96
C TYR A 138 0.17 -21.18 0.55
N ARG A 139 -0.23 -22.01 -0.42
CA ARG A 139 -0.17 -21.70 -1.85
C ARG A 139 -1.47 -21.00 -2.23
N LEU A 140 -1.37 -19.78 -2.76
CA LEU A 140 -2.51 -19.08 -3.31
C LEU A 140 -2.65 -19.40 -4.80
N ASP A 141 -3.86 -19.74 -5.24
CA ASP A 141 -4.22 -19.95 -6.65
C ASP A 141 -5.52 -19.20 -6.97
N GLY A 142 -5.45 -18.26 -7.92
CA GLY A 142 -6.56 -17.40 -8.29
C GLY A 142 -6.11 -16.14 -9.04
N ASN A 143 -7.08 -15.36 -9.52
CA ASN A 143 -6.84 -14.09 -10.21
C ASN A 143 -7.61 -12.97 -9.53
N LYS A 144 -7.00 -11.80 -9.41
CA LYS A 144 -7.61 -10.60 -8.84
C LYS A 144 -7.62 -9.48 -9.89
N LEU A 145 -8.59 -8.57 -9.81
CA LEU A 145 -8.64 -7.36 -10.65
C LEU A 145 -8.95 -6.10 -9.85
N PHE A 146 -8.65 -4.94 -10.42
CA PHE A 146 -8.83 -3.62 -9.79
C PHE A 146 -8.02 -3.45 -8.50
N ILE A 147 -6.81 -4.02 -8.48
CA ILE A 147 -5.90 -3.93 -7.34
C ILE A 147 -5.10 -2.64 -7.44
N SER A 148 -5.50 -1.64 -6.66
CA SER A 148 -4.80 -0.34 -6.59
C SER A 148 -3.42 -0.53 -5.98
N GLY A 149 -2.37 -0.05 -6.65
CA GLY A 149 -1.00 -0.32 -6.24
C GLY A 149 -0.61 -1.81 -6.32
N GLY A 150 -1.30 -2.59 -7.18
CA GLY A 150 -1.01 -4.02 -7.36
C GLY A 150 0.37 -4.31 -7.96
N GLU A 151 0.99 -3.34 -8.62
CA GLU A 151 2.39 -3.36 -9.07
C GLU A 151 2.85 -1.90 -9.26
N HIS A 152 4.11 -1.59 -8.94
CA HIS A 152 4.72 -0.27 -9.08
C HIS A 152 6.22 -0.27 -8.75
N ASP A 153 6.92 0.78 -9.17
CA ASP A 153 8.35 1.03 -8.91
C ASP A 153 8.64 1.98 -7.73
N LEU A 154 7.67 2.26 -6.86
CA LEU A 154 7.85 3.14 -5.69
C LEU A 154 8.66 2.48 -4.56
N THR A 155 8.56 1.16 -4.40
CA THR A 155 9.30 0.37 -3.40
C THR A 155 9.93 -0.85 -4.04
N SER A 156 10.91 -1.45 -3.36
CA SER A 156 11.56 -2.69 -3.82
C SER A 156 10.71 -3.95 -3.63
N ASN A 157 9.68 -3.87 -2.78
CA ASN A 157 8.76 -4.96 -2.50
C ASN A 157 7.34 -4.43 -2.25
N ILE A 158 6.34 -5.24 -2.58
CA ILE A 158 4.92 -4.94 -2.41
C ILE A 158 4.29 -6.04 -1.57
N LEU A 159 3.57 -5.67 -0.52
CA LEU A 159 2.88 -6.62 0.35
C LEU A 159 1.42 -6.77 -0.07
N HIS A 160 1.08 -7.89 -0.69
CA HIS A 160 -0.29 -8.21 -1.06
C HIS A 160 -1.04 -8.81 0.13
N LEU A 161 -2.13 -8.18 0.54
CA LEU A 161 -3.09 -8.67 1.55
C LEU A 161 -4.29 -9.34 0.89
#